data_AF-A0A0W0XQS9-F1
#
_entry.id   AF-A0A0W0XQS9-F1
#
_cell.length_a   1.000
_cell.length_b   1.000
_cell.length_c   1.000
_cell.angle_alpha   90.00
_cell.angle_beta   90.00
_cell.angle_gamma   90.00
#
_symmetry.space_group_name_H-M   'P 1'
#
loop_
_entity.id
_entity.type
_entity.pdbx_description
1 polymer ?
#
loop_
_entity_poly.entity_id
_entity_poly.type
_entity_poly.pdbx_seq_one_letter_code
_entity_poly.pdbx_strand_id
1 'polypeptide(L)'
;MRKSLLLLLAVTFPCFSLTSLQFLKERTTPAEEPVLSEVISIINNQPPINGHTLQSIHALLRQQSPHLSEAVINKVLTTLKCLDTYHIEHNPVLTIIDYSLPSSEKRLWVFDLSTNQLLFHTYVSHGIRSGTLLTQYFSNQYDSKASSIGVYKTEQAYYGREGLSLRLAGLDQGFNDNAIGRYLVMHSGWYVDENFIKKYGRAGRSWGCPALPMQLAKPIIDTIKDNSLMVIYYPSDNWFLKSKFLNCDNFSPVRRSAIQTVEENLLPPKHETRDGILFLDLNKNNQREENEPIVVITADNYLRFFHRPPPLDRMLRRQIDKIEYIALSQDEFITLLGNTQEPLSDFSHFYFVIPEVKRLRGYYITEMKLMNLGKIKAISKRDDNGENPGTDDYLISFDSRPTATLKTTAHFIRWLGL
;
A
#
# COMPACT_ATOMS: atom_id res chain seq x y z
N MET A 1 23.86 -16.04 78.12
CA MET A 1 24.98 -16.78 77.49
C MET A 1 25.49 -15.97 76.29
N ARG A 2 26.79 -15.64 76.30
CA ARG A 2 27.72 -15.37 75.18
C ARG A 2 27.17 -15.73 73.76
N LYS A 3 27.37 -15.00 72.66
CA LYS A 3 28.41 -14.02 72.23
C LYS A 3 27.95 -13.22 70.99
N SER A 4 28.47 -12.00 70.89
CA SER A 4 28.69 -11.10 69.74
C SER A 4 28.83 -11.72 68.34
N LEU A 5 28.33 -10.98 67.32
CA LEU A 5 29.21 -10.30 66.36
C LEU A 5 28.53 -9.08 65.70
N LEU A 6 29.03 -7.88 66.00
CA LEU A 6 28.88 -6.64 65.23
C LEU A 6 30.11 -6.47 64.32
N LEU A 7 29.92 -5.89 63.14
CA LEU A 7 30.87 -5.07 62.35
C LEU A 7 29.98 -4.35 61.31
N LEU A 8 29.67 -3.04 61.33
CA LEU A 8 30.39 -1.78 61.55
C LEU A 8 31.45 -1.42 60.49
N LEU A 9 31.00 -0.54 59.57
CA LEU A 9 31.65 0.61 58.90
C LEU A 9 32.97 0.43 58.13
N ALA A 10 33.02 0.97 56.90
CA ALA A 10 33.62 2.30 56.67
C ALA A 10 33.54 2.71 55.19
N VAL A 11 33.10 3.96 54.96
CA VAL A 11 33.22 4.72 53.72
C VAL A 11 34.61 5.36 53.70
N THR A 12 35.38 5.19 52.62
CA THR A 12 36.48 6.09 52.27
C THR A 12 36.65 6.21 50.74
N PHE A 13 36.57 7.44 50.25
CA PHE A 13 37.16 7.89 48.98
C PHE A 13 38.68 7.99 49.14
N PRO A 14 39.45 7.79 48.06
CA PRO A 14 40.24 8.93 47.59
C PRO A 14 40.34 9.09 46.07
N CYS A 15 40.49 10.37 45.73
CA CYS A 15 40.89 10.99 44.47
C CYS A 15 42.12 10.33 43.82
N PHE A 16 42.09 10.16 42.49
CA PHE A 16 43.30 10.03 41.66
C PHE A 16 43.26 11.04 40.52
N SER A 17 44.38 11.75 40.39
CA SER A 17 44.67 12.91 39.55
C SER A 17 45.15 12.54 38.14
N LEU A 18 44.95 13.50 37.22
CA LEU A 18 45.43 13.58 35.84
C LEU A 18 46.95 13.82 35.69
N THR A 19 47.54 13.28 34.60
CA THR A 19 48.55 13.88 33.67
C THR A 19 48.82 12.85 32.53
N SER A 20 48.44 13.07 31.26
CA SER A 20 49.05 13.85 30.16
C SER A 20 50.06 13.09 29.28
N LEU A 21 49.77 12.95 27.97
CA LEU A 21 50.63 13.20 26.78
C LEU A 21 49.84 12.73 25.52
N GLN A 22 49.33 13.61 24.67
CA GLN A 22 49.97 14.25 23.49
C GLN A 22 50.37 13.31 22.35
N PHE A 23 49.57 13.30 21.27
CA PHE A 23 49.92 13.32 19.82
C PHE A 23 48.64 12.91 19.04
N LEU A 24 48.10 13.58 18.02
CA LEU A 24 48.49 14.71 17.18
C LEU A 24 47.21 15.48 16.81
N LYS A 25 47.30 16.80 16.91
CA LYS A 25 46.37 17.78 16.35
C LYS A 25 47.02 18.30 15.09
N GLU A 26 46.41 18.09 13.92
CA GLU A 26 46.66 18.94 12.76
C GLU A 26 45.37 19.67 12.36
N ARG A 27 45.58 20.94 12.08
CA ARG A 27 44.61 22.02 11.91
C ARG A 27 43.88 21.92 10.57
N THR A 28 42.60 22.26 10.56
CA THR A 28 41.99 22.93 9.39
C THR A 28 41.00 24.00 9.87
N THR A 29 41.23 25.21 9.36
CA THR A 29 40.40 26.43 9.44
C THR A 29 39.12 26.28 8.61
N PRO A 30 38.05 27.04 8.89
CA PRO A 30 36.87 27.05 8.04
C PRO A 30 37.17 27.88 6.78
N ALA A 31 37.27 27.22 5.63
CA ALA A 31 37.15 27.88 4.33
C ALA A 31 35.68 27.81 3.93
N GLU A 32 35.04 28.97 3.82
CA GLU A 32 33.73 29.13 3.19
C GLU A 32 33.79 28.56 1.77
N GLU A 33 32.94 27.58 1.47
CA GLU A 33 32.87 26.99 0.14
C GLU A 33 32.20 27.96 -0.86
N PRO A 34 32.84 28.25 -2.01
CA PRO A 34 32.28 29.10 -3.06
C PRO A 34 31.13 28.43 -3.84
N VAL A 35 30.83 27.18 -3.53
CA VAL A 35 29.80 26.39 -4.22
C VAL A 35 28.38 26.84 -3.83
N LEU A 36 28.19 27.29 -2.58
CA LEU A 36 26.87 27.72 -2.11
C LEU A 36 26.45 29.06 -2.75
N SER A 37 27.40 29.97 -3.00
CA SER A 37 27.13 31.26 -3.63
C SER A 37 26.86 31.12 -5.13
N GLU A 38 27.54 30.19 -5.82
CA GLU A 38 27.23 29.86 -7.22
C GLU A 38 25.84 29.23 -7.35
N VAL A 39 25.47 28.30 -6.45
CA VAL A 39 24.12 27.70 -6.43
C VAL A 39 23.04 28.75 -6.21
N ILE A 40 23.23 29.71 -5.30
CA ILE A 40 22.26 30.79 -5.03
C ILE A 40 22.14 31.75 -6.23
N SER A 41 23.22 31.99 -6.98
CA SER A 41 23.21 32.87 -8.16
C SER A 41 22.41 32.30 -9.34
N ILE A 42 22.35 30.96 -9.47
CA ILE A 42 21.65 30.26 -10.57
C ILE A 42 20.13 30.25 -10.36
N ILE A 43 19.64 30.31 -9.11
CA ILE A 43 18.20 30.34 -8.81
C ILE A 43 17.59 31.74 -9.05
N ASN A 44 18.41 32.79 -9.19
CA ASN A 44 17.92 34.17 -9.28
C ASN A 44 17.63 34.66 -10.71
N ASN A 45 17.98 33.90 -11.76
CA ASN A 45 17.81 34.32 -13.16
C ASN A 45 16.97 33.34 -13.99
N GLN A 46 15.76 33.01 -13.52
CA GLN A 46 14.77 32.28 -14.32
C GLN A 46 13.49 33.12 -14.50
N PRO A 47 12.88 33.12 -15.71
CA PRO A 47 11.60 33.77 -15.94
C PRO A 47 10.48 33.13 -15.10
N PRO A 48 9.44 33.90 -14.72
CA PRO A 48 8.44 33.45 -13.75
C PRO A 48 7.55 32.32 -14.27
N ILE A 49 7.40 31.29 -13.44
CA ILE A 49 6.44 30.19 -13.62
C ILE A 49 5.06 30.73 -13.24
N ASN A 50 4.20 31.10 -14.20
CA ASN A 50 2.80 31.51 -13.92
C ASN A 50 2.58 32.28 -12.59
N GLY A 51 3.40 33.32 -12.37
CA GLY A 51 3.34 34.22 -11.22
C GLY A 51 4.13 33.84 -9.95
N HIS A 52 4.70 32.63 -9.85
CA HIS A 52 5.41 32.13 -8.66
C HIS A 52 6.86 31.73 -8.99
N THR A 53 7.78 31.96 -8.05
CA THR A 53 9.18 31.53 -8.18
C THR A 53 9.37 30.15 -7.56
N LEU A 54 10.39 29.38 -7.96
CA LEU A 54 10.69 28.10 -7.31
C LEU A 54 10.93 28.27 -5.79
N GLN A 55 11.46 29.42 -5.35
CA GLN A 55 11.59 29.76 -3.94
C GLN A 55 10.25 29.92 -3.22
N SER A 56 9.22 30.53 -3.85
CA SER A 56 7.91 30.65 -3.21
C SER A 56 7.22 29.29 -3.10
N ILE A 57 7.38 28.42 -4.10
CA ILE A 57 6.89 27.03 -4.06
C ILE A 57 7.62 26.24 -2.97
N HIS A 58 8.96 26.37 -2.84
CA HIS A 58 9.72 25.75 -1.75
C HIS A 58 9.16 26.15 -0.38
N ALA A 59 8.97 27.45 -0.16
CA ALA A 59 8.44 27.99 1.09
C ALA A 59 7.02 27.47 1.38
N LEU A 60 6.14 27.43 0.36
CA LEU A 60 4.80 26.87 0.47
C LEU A 60 4.83 25.40 0.93
N LEU A 61 5.59 24.56 0.23
CA LEU A 61 5.68 23.12 0.52
C LEU A 61 6.23 22.88 1.92
N ARG A 62 7.25 23.64 2.32
CA ARG A 62 7.85 23.54 3.65
C ARG A 62 6.94 24.00 4.77
N GLN A 63 6.29 25.15 4.60
CA GLN A 63 5.48 25.76 5.65
C GLN A 63 4.19 24.96 5.90
N GLN A 64 3.53 24.53 4.82
CA GLN A 64 2.22 23.87 4.94
C GLN A 64 2.32 22.35 5.04
N SER A 65 3.49 21.76 4.78
CA SER A 65 3.73 20.34 4.97
C SER A 65 5.08 20.04 5.63
N PRO A 66 5.20 20.24 6.95
CA PRO A 66 6.46 19.99 7.68
C PRO A 66 6.92 18.53 7.63
N HIS A 67 6.02 17.59 7.34
CA HIS A 67 6.34 16.16 7.18
C HIS A 67 6.86 15.79 5.78
N LEU A 68 6.81 16.72 4.81
CA LEU A 68 7.39 16.50 3.50
C LEU A 68 8.90 16.77 3.56
N SER A 69 9.70 15.76 3.21
CA SER A 69 11.16 15.85 3.35
C SER A 69 11.79 16.83 2.34
N GLU A 70 12.94 17.40 2.69
CA GLU A 70 13.69 18.28 1.77
C GLU A 70 14.04 17.56 0.47
N ALA A 71 14.37 16.27 0.57
CA ALA A 71 14.72 15.46 -0.59
C ALA A 71 13.57 15.40 -1.60
N VAL A 72 12.33 15.20 -1.11
CA VAL A 72 11.13 15.20 -1.97
C VAL A 72 10.90 16.59 -2.55
N ILE A 73 10.94 17.63 -1.73
CA ILE A 73 10.73 19.03 -2.16
C ILE A 73 11.72 19.40 -3.26
N ASN A 74 13.00 19.09 -3.08
CA ASN A 74 14.03 19.38 -4.09
C ASN A 74 13.74 18.67 -5.41
N LYS A 75 13.35 17.38 -5.40
CA LYS A 75 12.99 16.66 -6.63
C LYS A 75 11.73 17.21 -7.30
N VAL A 76 10.75 17.66 -6.53
CA VAL A 76 9.55 18.33 -7.05
C VAL A 76 9.91 19.66 -7.70
N LEU A 77 10.76 20.49 -7.08
CA LEU A 77 11.21 21.75 -7.65
C LEU A 77 12.04 21.55 -8.92
N THR A 78 12.94 20.56 -8.94
CA THR A 78 13.65 20.18 -10.16
C THR A 78 12.68 19.74 -11.26
N THR A 79 11.66 18.94 -10.90
CA THR A 79 10.61 18.52 -11.85
C THR A 79 9.89 19.71 -12.47
N LEU A 80 9.47 20.68 -11.66
CA LEU A 80 8.81 21.91 -12.13
C LEU A 80 9.71 22.69 -13.08
N LYS A 81 10.97 22.96 -12.68
CA LYS A 81 11.98 23.61 -13.54
C LYS A 81 12.13 22.92 -14.90
N CYS A 82 12.18 21.58 -14.90
CA CYS A 82 12.36 20.81 -16.11
C CYS A 82 11.10 20.78 -16.99
N LEU A 83 9.91 20.77 -16.39
CA LEU A 83 8.66 20.92 -17.14
C LEU A 83 8.62 22.25 -17.89
N ASP A 84 9.02 23.35 -17.25
CA ASP A 84 9.12 24.67 -17.89
C ASP A 84 10.12 24.65 -19.03
N THR A 85 11.31 24.08 -18.81
CA THR A 85 12.35 23.94 -19.85
C THR A 85 11.83 23.20 -21.08
N TYR A 86 11.01 22.17 -20.88
CA TYR A 86 10.42 21.37 -21.95
C TYR A 86 9.06 21.89 -22.43
N HIS A 87 8.60 23.04 -21.93
CA HIS A 87 7.32 23.66 -22.29
C HIS A 87 6.12 22.71 -22.13
N ILE A 88 6.13 21.91 -21.05
CA ILE A 88 5.05 20.97 -20.75
C ILE A 88 3.97 21.69 -19.95
N GLU A 89 2.84 21.97 -20.58
CA GLU A 89 1.72 22.63 -19.94
C GLU A 89 1.04 21.76 -18.88
N HIS A 90 0.77 22.36 -17.73
CA HIS A 90 -0.05 21.80 -16.65
C HIS A 90 -0.83 22.92 -15.95
N ASN A 91 -1.92 22.57 -15.29
CA ASN A 91 -2.65 23.48 -14.41
C ASN A 91 -1.87 23.71 -13.09
N PRO A 92 -2.22 24.69 -12.25
CA PRO A 92 -1.43 25.03 -11.06
C PRO A 92 -1.63 24.05 -9.89
N VAL A 93 -2.35 22.94 -10.07
CA VAL A 93 -2.56 21.94 -9.02
C VAL A 93 -1.47 20.88 -9.09
N LEU A 94 -0.76 20.71 -7.98
CA LEU A 94 0.36 19.78 -7.83
C LEU A 94 -0.01 18.69 -6.81
N THR A 95 0.01 17.43 -7.27
CA THR A 95 -0.09 16.26 -6.39
C THR A 95 1.29 15.67 -6.14
N ILE A 96 1.62 15.36 -4.89
CA ILE A 96 2.87 14.69 -4.50
C ILE A 96 2.50 13.41 -3.78
N ILE A 97 3.09 12.28 -4.17
CA ILE A 97 3.02 11.03 -3.44
C ILE A 97 4.43 10.63 -3.02
N ASP A 98 4.67 10.46 -1.73
CA ASP A 98 5.95 9.98 -1.20
C ASP A 98 5.85 8.49 -0.84
N TYR A 99 6.31 7.62 -1.74
CA TYR A 99 6.32 6.19 -1.48
C TYR A 99 7.49 5.70 -0.64
N SER A 100 8.39 6.59 -0.20
CA SER A 100 9.39 6.23 0.84
C SER A 100 8.76 6.11 2.23
N LEU A 101 7.60 6.73 2.45
CA LEU A 101 6.82 6.62 3.68
C LEU A 101 5.97 5.33 3.69
N PRO A 102 5.76 4.73 4.89
CA PRO A 102 4.90 3.56 5.02
C PRO A 102 3.45 3.88 4.64
N SER A 103 2.75 2.88 4.11
CA SER A 103 1.34 3.00 3.72
C SER A 103 0.37 3.21 4.89
N SER A 104 0.86 3.13 6.13
CA SER A 104 0.16 3.50 7.35
C SER A 104 0.19 5.00 7.65
N GLU A 105 0.90 5.80 6.87
CA GLU A 105 1.04 7.25 7.04
C GLU A 105 0.37 8.02 5.89
N LYS A 106 -0.02 9.26 6.20
CA LYS A 106 -0.53 10.20 5.19
C LYS A 106 0.66 10.65 4.33
N ARG A 107 0.70 10.15 3.10
CA ARG A 107 1.84 10.28 2.17
C ARG A 107 1.44 10.79 0.78
N LEU A 108 0.23 11.36 0.68
CA LEU A 108 -0.25 12.09 -0.49
C LEU A 108 -0.56 13.52 -0.07
N TRP A 109 -0.07 14.48 -0.86
CA TRP A 109 -0.36 15.89 -0.74
C TRP A 109 -0.90 16.44 -2.06
N VAL A 110 -1.82 17.40 -1.96
CA VAL A 110 -2.31 18.16 -3.12
C VAL A 110 -2.22 19.64 -2.77
N PHE A 111 -1.51 20.39 -3.58
CA PHE A 111 -1.34 21.83 -3.43
C PHE A 111 -1.97 22.57 -4.60
N ASP A 112 -2.57 23.72 -4.31
CA ASP A 112 -2.86 24.73 -5.30
C ASP A 112 -1.74 25.77 -5.27
N LEU A 113 -0.92 25.76 -6.32
CA LEU A 113 0.21 26.70 -6.45
C LEU A 113 -0.26 28.11 -6.78
N SER A 114 -1.48 28.30 -7.31
CA SER A 114 -2.00 29.62 -7.63
C SER A 114 -2.45 30.36 -6.37
N THR A 115 -3.08 29.64 -5.43
CA THR A 115 -3.59 30.18 -4.18
C THR A 115 -2.63 30.00 -2.99
N ASN A 116 -1.48 29.33 -3.21
CA ASN A 116 -0.51 28.96 -2.19
C ASN A 116 -1.14 28.19 -1.01
N GLN A 117 -1.89 27.13 -1.31
CA GLN A 117 -2.61 26.34 -0.31
C GLN A 117 -2.39 24.84 -0.45
N LEU A 118 -2.18 24.18 0.68
CA LEU A 118 -2.34 22.73 0.83
C LEU A 118 -3.84 22.41 0.87
N LEU A 119 -4.32 21.73 -0.16
CA LEU A 119 -5.73 21.34 -0.29
C LEU A 119 -6.02 20.00 0.40
N PHE A 120 -5.11 19.03 0.28
CA PHE A 120 -5.29 17.68 0.83
C PHE A 120 -3.99 17.10 1.36
N HIS A 121 -4.03 16.44 2.52
CA HIS A 121 -2.97 15.58 3.04
C HIS A 121 -3.58 14.29 3.58
N THR A 122 -3.35 13.16 2.90
CA THR A 122 -4.07 11.91 3.19
C THR A 122 -3.31 10.64 2.82
N TYR A 123 -3.94 9.48 3.08
CA TYR A 123 -3.44 8.15 2.75
C TYR A 123 -3.55 7.85 1.25
N VAL A 124 -2.67 6.99 0.76
CA VAL A 124 -2.74 6.46 -0.61
C VAL A 124 -2.12 5.06 -0.68
N SER A 125 -2.76 4.14 -1.40
CA SER A 125 -2.25 2.77 -1.58
C SER A 125 -1.10 2.69 -2.59
N HIS A 126 -0.46 1.51 -2.64
CA HIS A 126 0.44 1.10 -3.72
C HIS A 126 0.02 -0.27 -4.26
N GLY A 127 0.69 -0.74 -5.32
CA GLY A 127 0.45 -2.05 -5.92
C GLY A 127 0.89 -3.23 -5.05
N ILE A 128 0.19 -4.36 -5.16
CA ILE A 128 0.44 -5.57 -4.36
C ILE A 128 1.85 -6.15 -4.55
N ARG A 129 2.49 -5.91 -5.70
CA ARG A 129 3.89 -6.31 -5.95
C ARG A 129 4.92 -5.24 -5.60
N SER A 130 4.50 -4.10 -5.06
CA SER A 130 5.41 -3.04 -4.62
C SER A 130 5.91 -3.18 -3.19
N GLY A 131 5.30 -4.05 -2.37
CA GLY A 131 5.65 -4.22 -0.96
C GLY A 131 4.43 -4.51 -0.10
N THR A 132 4.60 -4.47 1.23
CA THR A 132 3.53 -4.69 2.22
C THR A 132 3.19 -3.38 2.94
N LEU A 133 3.91 -3.05 4.02
CA LEU A 133 3.81 -1.77 4.71
C LEU A 133 4.57 -0.69 3.95
N LEU A 134 5.85 -0.93 3.72
CA LEU A 134 6.75 -0.11 2.93
C LEU A 134 6.70 -0.53 1.47
N THR A 135 6.84 0.45 0.59
CA THR A 135 7.12 0.19 -0.82
C THR A 135 8.62 -0.07 -0.99
N GLN A 136 8.95 -1.09 -1.78
CA GLN A 136 10.32 -1.57 -2.01
C GLN A 136 10.56 -1.91 -3.49
N TYR A 137 9.51 -1.99 -4.31
CA TYR A 137 9.61 -2.34 -5.72
C TYR A 137 8.67 -1.52 -6.60
N PHE A 138 9.15 -1.15 -7.78
CA PHE A 138 8.37 -0.45 -8.79
C PHE A 138 8.57 -1.10 -10.15
N SER A 139 7.56 -1.00 -11.00
CA SER A 139 7.65 -1.50 -12.35
C SER A 139 6.83 -0.66 -13.30
N ASN A 140 7.38 -0.49 -14.50
CA ASN A 140 6.70 0.09 -15.65
C ASN A 140 6.21 -0.99 -16.64
N GLN A 141 6.32 -2.27 -16.29
CA GLN A 141 5.91 -3.37 -17.17
C GLN A 141 4.40 -3.66 -17.06
N TYR A 142 3.81 -4.10 -18.17
CA TYR A 142 2.45 -4.66 -18.22
C TYR A 142 2.31 -5.83 -17.24
N ASP A 143 1.13 -5.96 -16.63
CA ASP A 143 0.78 -7.03 -15.69
C ASP A 143 1.70 -7.21 -14.47
N SER A 144 2.60 -6.26 -14.21
CA SER A 144 3.54 -6.31 -13.09
C SER A 144 2.87 -6.18 -11.72
N LYS A 145 1.62 -5.69 -11.66
CA LYS A 145 0.85 -5.43 -10.42
C LYS A 145 1.59 -4.56 -9.37
N ALA A 146 2.61 -3.82 -9.82
CA ALA A 146 3.41 -2.91 -9.02
C ALA A 146 3.09 -1.46 -9.41
N SER A 147 3.24 -0.53 -8.48
CA SER A 147 3.20 0.90 -8.80
C SER A 147 4.43 1.32 -9.60
N SER A 148 4.37 2.49 -10.24
CA SER A 148 5.50 3.14 -10.92
C SER A 148 5.74 4.53 -10.34
N ILE A 149 7.01 4.93 -10.21
CA ILE A 149 7.43 6.28 -9.80
C ILE A 149 7.54 7.22 -11.00
N GLY A 150 7.80 8.49 -10.75
CA GLY A 150 8.06 9.50 -11.78
C GLY A 150 6.95 10.53 -11.89
N VAL A 151 6.99 11.26 -13.01
CA VAL A 151 6.11 12.40 -13.29
C VAL A 151 4.92 11.96 -14.13
N TYR A 152 3.72 12.33 -13.68
CA TYR A 152 2.45 12.03 -14.34
C TYR A 152 1.66 13.30 -14.62
N LYS A 153 0.83 13.25 -15.65
CA LYS A 153 -0.22 14.21 -15.94
C LYS A 153 -1.57 13.55 -15.74
N THR A 154 -2.50 14.25 -15.13
CA THR A 154 -3.87 13.75 -14.99
C THR A 154 -4.70 14.11 -16.22
N GLU A 155 -5.59 13.20 -16.62
CA GLU A 155 -6.53 13.45 -17.73
C GLU A 155 -7.95 13.69 -17.19
N GLN A 156 -8.96 13.31 -17.98
CA GLN A 156 -10.35 13.34 -17.58
C GLN A 156 -10.67 12.21 -16.60
N ALA A 157 -11.55 12.54 -15.65
CA ALA A 157 -12.18 11.53 -14.82
C ALA A 157 -13.25 10.78 -15.62
N TYR A 158 -13.42 9.49 -15.33
CA TYR A 158 -14.46 8.66 -15.90
C TYR A 158 -15.04 7.74 -14.83
N TYR A 159 -16.19 7.15 -15.11
CA TYR A 159 -16.77 6.13 -14.26
C TYR A 159 -16.45 4.75 -14.82
N GLY A 160 -15.52 4.06 -14.15
CA GLY A 160 -15.11 2.69 -14.46
C GLY A 160 -15.63 1.68 -13.44
N ARG A 161 -15.01 0.50 -13.46
CA ARG A 161 -15.28 -0.60 -12.51
C ARG A 161 -15.13 -0.18 -11.05
N GLU A 162 -14.10 0.59 -10.73
CA GLU A 162 -13.81 1.08 -9.37
C GLU A 162 -14.62 2.34 -9.00
N GLY A 163 -15.64 2.68 -9.80
CA GLY A 163 -16.40 3.91 -9.66
C GLY A 163 -15.71 5.10 -10.32
N LEU A 164 -15.76 6.27 -9.68
CA LEU A 164 -15.06 7.46 -10.19
C LEU A 164 -13.55 7.18 -10.20
N SER A 165 -12.95 7.30 -11.39
CA SER A 165 -11.55 6.99 -11.64
C SER A 165 -10.93 8.08 -12.49
N LEU A 166 -9.68 8.41 -12.22
CA LEU A 166 -8.92 9.42 -12.94
C LEU A 166 -7.77 8.77 -13.70
N ARG A 167 -7.72 8.97 -15.02
CA ARG A 167 -6.62 8.45 -15.84
C ARG A 167 -5.32 9.19 -15.56
N LEU A 168 -4.22 8.42 -15.52
CA LEU A 168 -2.88 8.92 -15.28
C LEU A 168 -2.01 8.67 -16.51
N ALA A 169 -1.56 9.75 -17.14
CA ALA A 169 -0.60 9.71 -18.23
C ALA A 169 0.82 9.83 -17.66
N GLY A 170 1.66 8.81 -17.81
CA GLY A 170 3.06 8.87 -17.40
C GLY A 170 3.89 9.67 -18.41
N LEU A 171 4.65 10.65 -17.93
CA LEU A 171 5.49 11.50 -18.76
C LEU A 171 6.96 11.04 -18.79
N ASP A 172 7.35 10.22 -17.81
CA ASP A 172 8.73 9.88 -17.50
C ASP A 172 9.12 8.55 -18.15
N GLN A 173 9.78 8.65 -19.30
CA GLN A 173 10.11 7.51 -20.16
C GLN A 173 10.96 6.46 -19.43
N GLY A 174 10.53 5.20 -19.50
CA GLY A 174 11.17 4.07 -18.80
C GLY A 174 10.73 3.90 -17.35
N PHE A 175 10.09 4.90 -16.74
CA PHE A 175 9.63 4.86 -15.35
C PHE A 175 8.12 4.69 -15.22
N ASN A 176 7.35 5.40 -16.05
CA ASN A 176 5.89 5.35 -15.99
C ASN A 176 5.18 5.56 -17.33
N ASP A 177 5.89 5.64 -18.45
CA ASP A 177 5.32 5.87 -19.79
C ASP A 177 4.33 4.79 -20.25
N ASN A 178 4.31 3.60 -19.64
CA ASN A 178 3.26 2.60 -19.89
C ASN A 178 2.01 2.78 -19.03
N ALA A 179 1.88 3.84 -18.22
CA ALA A 179 0.78 3.99 -17.25
C ALA A 179 -0.62 3.83 -17.87
N ILE A 180 -0.86 4.46 -19.04
CA ILE A 180 -2.14 4.34 -19.76
C ILE A 180 -2.36 2.91 -20.26
N GLY A 181 -1.35 2.31 -20.90
CA GLY A 181 -1.43 0.93 -21.40
C GLY A 181 -1.63 -0.10 -20.29
N ARG A 182 -1.15 0.22 -19.08
CA ARG A 182 -1.33 -0.57 -17.86
C ARG A 182 -2.64 -0.27 -17.14
N TYR A 183 -3.49 0.60 -17.70
CA TYR A 183 -4.75 1.06 -17.11
C TYR A 183 -4.57 1.61 -15.68
N LEU A 184 -3.45 2.27 -15.40
CA LEU A 184 -3.22 2.91 -14.11
C LEU A 184 -4.10 4.15 -13.98
N VAL A 185 -4.91 4.15 -12.92
CA VAL A 185 -5.85 5.22 -12.60
C VAL A 185 -5.79 5.52 -11.11
N MET A 186 -6.14 6.74 -10.71
CA MET A 186 -6.45 7.04 -9.32
C MET A 186 -7.93 6.77 -9.06
N HIS A 187 -8.25 6.01 -8.01
CA HIS A 187 -9.64 5.61 -7.69
C HIS A 187 -9.87 5.49 -6.18
N SER A 188 -11.11 5.30 -5.73
CA SER A 188 -11.39 5.03 -4.31
C SER A 188 -11.10 3.58 -3.92
N GLY A 189 -10.71 3.34 -2.66
CA GLY A 189 -10.64 2.01 -2.08
C GLY A 189 -11.00 2.01 -0.59
N TRP A 190 -12.02 1.23 -0.20
CA TRP A 190 -12.42 1.05 1.21
C TRP A 190 -11.26 0.58 2.11
N TYR A 191 -10.29 -0.11 1.51
CA TYR A 191 -9.08 -0.59 2.18
C TYR A 191 -8.02 0.50 2.40
N VAL A 192 -8.29 1.76 2.07
CA VAL A 192 -7.39 2.91 2.31
C VAL A 192 -7.94 3.85 3.39
N ASP A 193 -9.13 3.57 3.92
CA ASP A 193 -9.73 4.38 4.97
C ASP A 193 -8.94 4.29 6.29
N GLU A 194 -8.93 5.37 7.07
CA GLU A 194 -8.13 5.48 8.29
C GLU A 194 -8.46 4.41 9.33
N ASN A 195 -9.74 4.05 9.48
CA ASN A 195 -10.16 2.99 10.41
C ASN A 195 -9.63 1.61 10.01
N PHE A 196 -9.57 1.34 8.70
CA PHE A 196 -8.93 0.14 8.19
C PHE A 196 -7.44 0.15 8.54
N ILE A 197 -6.75 1.27 8.29
CA ILE A 197 -5.31 1.39 8.55
C ILE A 197 -5.01 1.21 10.04
N LYS A 198 -5.80 1.81 10.94
CA LYS A 198 -5.68 1.61 12.39
C LYS A 198 -5.89 0.15 12.81
N LYS A 199 -6.89 -0.52 12.22
CA LYS A 199 -7.21 -1.93 12.52
C LYS A 199 -6.12 -2.90 12.04
N TYR A 200 -5.51 -2.63 10.89
CA TYR A 200 -4.62 -3.58 10.21
C TYR A 200 -3.15 -3.16 10.15
N GLY A 201 -2.81 -1.99 10.68
CA GLY A 201 -1.45 -1.44 10.71
C GLY A 201 -0.92 -0.94 9.36
N ARG A 202 -1.71 -0.99 8.28
CA ARG A 202 -1.36 -0.46 6.95
C ARG A 202 -2.58 -0.32 6.05
N ALA A 203 -2.46 0.46 4.97
CA ALA A 203 -3.45 0.46 3.90
C ALA A 203 -3.43 -0.88 3.14
N GLY A 204 -4.57 -1.23 2.53
CA GLY A 204 -4.64 -2.28 1.53
C GLY A 204 -3.85 -1.93 0.26
N ARG A 205 -3.76 -2.89 -0.66
CA ARG A 205 -2.94 -2.78 -1.87
C ARG A 205 -3.79 -2.98 -3.11
N SER A 206 -3.57 -2.15 -4.12
CA SER A 206 -4.20 -2.26 -5.45
C SER A 206 -3.36 -3.17 -6.37
N TRP A 207 -3.63 -3.15 -7.68
CA TRP A 207 -2.76 -3.79 -8.69
C TRP A 207 -1.81 -2.79 -9.37
N GLY A 208 -1.50 -1.67 -8.71
CA GLY A 208 -0.55 -0.66 -9.19
C GLY A 208 -1.10 0.75 -9.07
N CYS A 209 -2.42 0.90 -9.18
CA CYS A 209 -3.16 2.15 -9.05
C CYS A 209 -2.99 2.81 -7.67
N PRO A 210 -2.77 4.13 -7.58
CA PRO A 210 -2.90 4.86 -6.32
C PRO A 210 -4.38 4.94 -5.93
N ALA A 211 -4.81 4.19 -4.92
CA ALA A 211 -6.17 4.27 -4.40
C ALA A 211 -6.25 5.22 -3.19
N LEU A 212 -7.36 5.95 -3.08
CA LEU A 212 -7.64 6.96 -2.07
C LEU A 212 -8.70 6.49 -1.06
N PRO A 213 -8.76 7.09 0.14
CA PRO A 213 -9.89 6.93 1.06
C PRO A 213 -11.21 7.27 0.37
N MET A 214 -12.26 6.49 0.61
CA MET A 214 -13.51 6.59 -0.15
C MET A 214 -14.14 7.98 -0.09
N GLN A 215 -14.09 8.62 1.08
CA GLN A 215 -14.68 9.93 1.33
C GLN A 215 -13.91 11.07 0.64
N LEU A 216 -12.62 10.87 0.36
CA LEU A 216 -11.74 11.88 -0.23
C LEU A 216 -11.53 11.68 -1.73
N ALA A 217 -11.85 10.51 -2.27
CA ALA A 217 -11.61 10.19 -3.67
C ALA A 217 -12.29 11.18 -4.63
N LYS A 218 -13.59 11.46 -4.43
CA LYS A 218 -14.31 12.42 -5.27
C LYS A 218 -13.74 13.85 -5.19
N PRO A 219 -13.61 14.49 -4.00
CA PRO A 219 -13.09 15.85 -3.94
C PRO A 219 -11.65 15.94 -4.48
N ILE A 220 -10.78 14.97 -4.19
CA ILE A 220 -9.41 14.96 -4.74
C ILE A 220 -9.45 14.83 -6.27
N ILE A 221 -10.16 13.83 -6.83
CA ILE A 221 -10.23 13.62 -8.28
C ILE A 221 -10.81 14.85 -8.99
N ASP A 222 -11.84 15.48 -8.43
CA ASP A 222 -12.42 16.69 -9.02
C ASP A 222 -11.46 17.89 -8.97
N THR A 223 -10.58 17.96 -7.97
CA THR A 223 -9.53 18.99 -7.86
C THR A 223 -8.36 18.74 -8.81
N ILE A 224 -7.94 17.50 -8.98
CA ILE A 224 -6.70 17.16 -9.71
C ILE A 224 -6.96 16.68 -11.14
N LYS A 225 -8.19 16.60 -11.63
CA LYS A 225 -8.45 16.27 -13.04
C LYS A 225 -8.03 17.42 -13.96
N ASP A 226 -8.09 17.15 -15.26
CA ASP A 226 -7.94 18.16 -16.31
C ASP A 226 -6.57 18.86 -16.27
N ASN A 227 -5.52 18.08 -16.59
CA ASN A 227 -4.16 18.56 -16.83
C ASN A 227 -3.37 18.97 -15.58
N SER A 228 -3.63 18.36 -14.42
CA SER A 228 -2.82 18.60 -13.22
C SER A 228 -1.52 17.78 -13.24
N LEU A 229 -0.54 18.25 -12.48
CA LEU A 229 0.73 17.57 -12.31
C LEU A 229 0.69 16.61 -11.10
N MET A 230 1.27 15.42 -11.25
CA MET A 230 1.47 14.49 -10.15
C MET A 230 2.90 13.95 -10.15
N VAL A 231 3.59 14.09 -9.03
CA VAL A 231 4.95 13.57 -8.81
C VAL A 231 4.89 12.42 -7.81
N ILE A 232 5.20 11.21 -8.27
CA ILE A 232 5.31 10.03 -7.41
C ILE A 232 6.79 9.79 -7.11
N TYR A 233 7.19 10.09 -5.89
CA TYR A 233 8.58 10.04 -5.42
C TYR A 233 8.93 8.72 -4.71
N TYR A 234 10.16 8.26 -4.93
CA TYR A 234 10.88 7.30 -4.10
C TYR A 234 12.39 7.53 -4.28
N PRO A 235 13.23 7.33 -3.26
CA PRO A 235 14.69 7.42 -3.39
C PRO A 235 15.22 6.31 -4.30
N SER A 236 15.45 6.63 -5.58
CA SER A 236 15.96 5.70 -6.58
C SER A 236 17.04 6.38 -7.42
N ASP A 237 18.28 5.92 -7.29
CA ASP A 237 19.40 6.45 -8.06
C ASP A 237 19.17 6.29 -9.57
N ASN A 238 18.59 5.17 -9.98
CA ASN A 238 18.23 4.94 -11.37
C ASN A 238 17.25 6.01 -11.89
N TRP A 239 16.24 6.38 -11.11
CA TRP A 239 15.32 7.45 -11.46
C TRP A 239 15.98 8.83 -11.46
N PHE A 240 16.75 9.13 -10.42
CA PHE A 240 17.44 10.40 -10.28
C PHE A 240 18.43 10.68 -11.42
N LEU A 241 19.12 9.65 -11.92
CA LEU A 241 20.13 9.78 -12.97
C LEU A 241 19.55 9.77 -14.39
N LYS A 242 18.40 9.14 -14.62
CA LYS A 242 17.88 8.91 -15.98
C LYS A 242 16.62 9.69 -16.33
N SER A 243 15.84 10.13 -15.34
CA SER A 243 14.64 10.92 -15.61
C SER A 243 15.02 12.24 -16.28
N LYS A 244 14.40 12.54 -17.42
CA LYS A 244 14.56 13.84 -18.08
C LYS A 244 14.05 14.99 -17.20
N PHE A 245 13.06 14.72 -16.34
CA PHE A 245 12.48 15.73 -15.44
C PHE A 245 13.34 16.00 -14.20
N LEU A 246 14.46 15.31 -14.05
CA LEU A 246 15.44 15.57 -13.00
C LEU A 246 16.79 16.04 -13.57
N ASN A 247 16.94 16.07 -14.90
CA ASN A 247 18.22 16.30 -15.59
C ASN A 247 18.02 17.20 -16.84
N CYS A 248 17.31 18.31 -16.71
CA CYS A 248 17.07 19.26 -17.80
C CYS A 248 18.15 20.33 -17.99
N ASP A 249 19.07 20.47 -17.04
CA ASP A 249 20.23 21.33 -17.21
C ASP A 249 21.21 20.69 -18.18
N ASN A 250 21.71 21.45 -19.16
CA ASN A 250 22.65 20.99 -20.19
C ASN A 250 24.07 20.63 -19.66
N PHE A 251 24.21 20.41 -18.36
CA PHE A 251 25.46 20.07 -17.68
C PHE A 251 25.38 18.68 -17.06
N SER A 252 25.81 17.66 -17.81
CA SER A 252 27.11 17.01 -17.55
C SER A 252 27.25 15.74 -18.39
N PRO A 253 28.38 15.55 -19.09
CA PRO A 253 28.68 14.36 -19.87
C PRO A 253 29.11 13.23 -18.93
N VAL A 254 28.18 12.67 -18.16
CA VAL A 254 28.39 11.28 -17.75
C VAL A 254 28.28 10.49 -19.04
N ARG A 255 29.44 10.19 -19.64
CA ARG A 255 29.60 9.26 -20.75
C ARG A 255 28.60 8.13 -20.54
N ARG A 256 27.60 8.03 -21.44
CA ARG A 256 26.67 6.90 -21.51
C ARG A 256 27.38 5.53 -21.65
N SER A 257 28.71 5.52 -21.75
CA SER A 257 29.57 4.35 -21.95
C SER A 257 30.19 3.75 -20.67
N ALA A 258 29.84 4.19 -19.45
CA ALA A 258 30.40 3.60 -18.23
C ALA A 258 29.41 3.43 -17.06
N ILE A 259 28.11 3.47 -17.31
CA ILE A 259 27.15 2.91 -16.34
C ILE A 259 26.98 1.45 -16.75
N GLN A 260 27.86 0.61 -16.23
CA GLN A 260 27.52 -0.80 -16.06
C GLN A 260 26.22 -0.77 -15.28
N THR A 261 25.13 -1.22 -15.90
CA THR A 261 23.82 -1.31 -15.31
C THR A 261 23.93 -2.17 -14.07
N VAL A 262 24.17 -1.54 -12.91
CA VAL A 262 23.52 -1.97 -11.69
C VAL A 262 22.06 -1.56 -11.91
N GLU A 263 21.37 -2.30 -12.78
CA GLU A 263 19.96 -2.52 -12.56
C GLU A 263 19.93 -3.02 -11.12
N GLU A 264 19.47 -2.16 -10.22
CA GLU A 264 18.99 -2.62 -8.95
C GLU A 264 17.82 -3.54 -9.31
N ASN A 265 18.17 -4.80 -9.59
CA ASN A 265 17.26 -5.90 -9.80
C ASN A 265 16.67 -6.18 -8.41
N LEU A 266 15.94 -5.21 -7.89
CA LEU A 266 15.00 -5.37 -6.82
C LEU A 266 14.03 -6.39 -7.37
N LEU A 267 14.26 -7.65 -7.02
CA LEU A 267 13.34 -8.71 -7.38
C LEU A 267 12.00 -8.33 -6.75
N PRO A 268 10.89 -8.54 -7.47
CA PRO A 268 9.58 -8.37 -6.85
C PRO A 268 9.57 -9.20 -5.55
N PRO A 269 8.95 -8.70 -4.47
CA PRO A 269 8.82 -9.45 -3.23
C PRO A 269 8.35 -10.88 -3.53
N LYS A 270 8.90 -11.87 -2.82
CA LYS A 270 8.51 -13.29 -2.99
C LYS A 270 6.99 -13.39 -2.97
N HIS A 271 6.43 -14.25 -3.85
CA HIS A 271 5.00 -14.51 -3.87
C HIS A 271 4.53 -14.94 -2.47
N GLU A 272 3.59 -14.17 -1.89
CA GLU A 272 2.91 -14.52 -0.65
C GLU A 272 2.18 -15.86 -0.88
N THR A 273 2.61 -16.92 -0.20
CA THR A 273 1.89 -18.20 -0.16
C THR A 273 0.57 -17.97 0.58
N ARG A 274 -0.55 -18.37 -0.03
CA ARG A 274 -1.88 -18.19 0.57
C ARG A 274 -2.39 -19.53 1.05
N ASP A 275 -2.89 -19.59 2.29
CA ASP A 275 -3.55 -20.81 2.74
C ASP A 275 -4.84 -21.02 1.95
N GLY A 276 -5.15 -22.29 1.72
CA GLY A 276 -6.42 -22.68 1.14
C GLY A 276 -7.59 -22.26 2.03
N ILE A 277 -8.72 -21.98 1.38
CA ILE A 277 -9.96 -21.59 2.06
C ILE A 277 -11.03 -22.66 1.89
N LEU A 278 -11.99 -22.65 2.80
CA LEU A 278 -13.09 -23.61 2.82
C LEU A 278 -14.24 -23.23 1.89
N PHE A 279 -14.74 -24.21 1.13
CA PHE A 279 -15.97 -24.11 0.35
C PHE A 279 -16.87 -25.33 0.60
N LEU A 280 -18.16 -25.18 0.35
CA LEU A 280 -19.10 -26.31 0.35
C LEU A 280 -19.12 -26.96 -1.03
N ASP A 281 -18.71 -28.22 -1.07
CA ASP A 281 -18.88 -29.10 -2.22
C ASP A 281 -20.34 -29.55 -2.28
N LEU A 282 -21.11 -28.91 -3.16
CA LEU A 282 -22.55 -29.16 -3.33
C LEU A 282 -22.84 -30.18 -4.44
N ASN A 283 -21.94 -30.32 -5.40
CA ASN A 283 -22.08 -31.21 -6.56
C ASN A 283 -21.38 -32.57 -6.37
N LYS A 284 -20.60 -32.73 -5.29
CA LYS A 284 -19.83 -33.92 -4.91
C LYS A 284 -18.71 -34.30 -5.88
N ASN A 285 -18.12 -33.32 -6.56
CA ASN A 285 -17.01 -33.55 -7.50
C ASN A 285 -15.62 -33.25 -6.91
N ASN A 286 -15.55 -32.85 -5.63
CA ASN A 286 -14.31 -32.46 -4.92
C ASN A 286 -13.54 -31.30 -5.56
N GLN A 287 -14.16 -30.53 -6.46
CA GLN A 287 -13.55 -29.39 -7.13
C GLN A 287 -14.42 -28.16 -6.98
N ARG A 288 -13.78 -27.03 -6.63
CA ARG A 288 -14.51 -25.79 -6.43
C ARG A 288 -15.09 -25.29 -7.75
N GLU A 289 -16.41 -25.13 -7.79
CA GLU A 289 -17.14 -24.43 -8.85
C GLU A 289 -17.54 -23.00 -8.46
N GLU A 290 -17.91 -22.15 -9.42
CA GLU A 290 -18.18 -20.73 -9.17
C GLU A 290 -19.39 -20.46 -8.26
N ASN A 291 -20.40 -21.32 -8.38
CA ASN A 291 -21.65 -21.29 -7.62
C ASN A 291 -21.53 -21.93 -6.24
N GLU A 292 -20.39 -22.54 -5.91
CA GLU A 292 -20.18 -23.16 -4.62
C GLU A 292 -19.81 -22.14 -3.55
N PRO A 293 -20.52 -22.13 -2.42
CA PRO A 293 -20.36 -21.11 -1.41
C PRO A 293 -19.07 -21.31 -0.63
N ILE A 294 -18.41 -20.20 -0.37
CA ILE A 294 -17.20 -20.14 0.45
C ILE A 294 -17.61 -19.83 1.88
N VAL A 295 -16.98 -20.52 2.84
CA VAL A 295 -17.24 -20.31 4.26
C VAL A 295 -16.47 -19.08 4.73
N VAL A 296 -17.20 -18.13 5.28
CA VAL A 296 -16.62 -16.88 5.78
C VAL A 296 -17.14 -16.58 7.18
N ILE A 297 -16.40 -15.74 7.90
CA ILE A 297 -16.86 -15.07 9.12
C ILE A 297 -16.65 -13.57 9.00
N THR A 298 -17.35 -12.78 9.81
CA THR A 298 -17.11 -11.33 9.88
C THR A 298 -15.75 -11.03 10.49
N ALA A 299 -15.11 -9.94 10.08
CA ALA A 299 -13.84 -9.46 10.63
C ALA A 299 -13.86 -9.26 12.15
N ASP A 300 -15.00 -8.87 12.70
CA ASP A 300 -15.14 -8.61 14.13
C ASP A 300 -15.23 -9.92 14.92
N ASN A 301 -15.98 -10.92 14.43
CA ASN A 301 -15.96 -12.28 14.99
C ASN A 301 -14.56 -12.92 14.85
N TYR A 302 -13.85 -12.69 13.74
CA TYR A 302 -12.48 -13.18 13.59
C TYR A 302 -11.58 -12.58 14.68
N LEU A 303 -11.62 -11.26 14.88
CA LEU A 303 -10.83 -10.60 15.93
C LEU A 303 -11.21 -11.10 17.32
N ARG A 304 -12.51 -11.32 17.57
CA ARG A 304 -13.00 -11.86 18.84
C ARG A 304 -12.47 -13.27 19.11
N PHE A 305 -12.62 -14.20 18.16
CA PHE A 305 -12.30 -15.61 18.39
C PHE A 305 -10.81 -15.93 18.32
N PHE A 306 -10.04 -15.22 17.48
CA PHE A 306 -8.61 -15.48 17.30
C PHE A 306 -7.72 -14.45 18.02
N HIS A 307 -8.32 -13.44 18.66
CA HIS A 307 -7.61 -12.36 19.36
C HIS A 307 -6.53 -11.66 18.50
N ARG A 308 -6.73 -11.64 17.18
CA ARG A 308 -5.84 -11.02 16.19
C ARG A 308 -6.64 -10.56 14.98
N PRO A 309 -6.21 -9.51 14.25
CA PRO A 309 -6.91 -9.08 13.05
C PRO A 309 -6.83 -10.18 11.96
N PRO A 310 -7.83 -10.24 11.06
CA PRO A 310 -7.77 -11.11 9.89
C PRO A 310 -6.51 -10.90 9.04
N PRO A 311 -5.92 -11.96 8.46
CA PRO A 311 -4.79 -11.84 7.56
C PRO A 311 -5.15 -11.00 6.33
N LEU A 312 -4.34 -9.99 6.01
CA LEU A 312 -4.56 -9.10 4.87
C LEU A 312 -4.34 -9.77 3.51
N ASP A 313 -3.61 -10.88 3.50
CA ASP A 313 -3.28 -11.73 2.35
C ASP A 313 -4.26 -12.88 2.15
N ARG A 314 -5.21 -13.07 3.08
CA ARG A 314 -6.25 -14.10 3.00
C ARG A 314 -6.99 -14.02 1.68
N MET A 315 -7.10 -15.17 1.03
CA MET A 315 -7.93 -15.31 -0.17
C MET A 315 -9.39 -15.04 0.19
N LEU A 316 -10.01 -14.12 -0.55
CA LEU A 316 -11.39 -13.64 -0.31
C LEU A 316 -11.56 -12.88 1.01
N ARG A 317 -11.42 -11.57 0.89
CA ARG A 317 -11.73 -10.58 1.91
C ARG A 317 -12.53 -9.45 1.26
N ARG A 318 -13.81 -9.32 1.62
CA ARG A 318 -14.73 -8.41 0.91
C ARG A 318 -15.74 -7.79 1.87
N GLN A 319 -16.19 -6.58 1.54
CA GLN A 319 -17.32 -5.98 2.20
C GLN A 319 -18.62 -6.37 1.51
N ILE A 320 -19.61 -6.81 2.30
CA ILE A 320 -21.01 -6.98 1.90
C ILE A 320 -21.81 -6.09 2.84
N ASP A 321 -22.58 -5.15 2.30
CA ASP A 321 -23.34 -4.17 3.08
C ASP A 321 -22.51 -3.47 4.17
N LYS A 322 -21.26 -3.09 3.83
CA LYS A 322 -20.25 -2.46 4.70
C LYS A 322 -19.71 -3.34 5.83
N ILE A 323 -20.14 -4.59 5.94
CA ILE A 323 -19.56 -5.57 6.86
C ILE A 323 -18.45 -6.33 6.14
N GLU A 324 -17.28 -6.39 6.76
CA GLU A 324 -16.13 -7.09 6.21
C GLU A 324 -16.20 -8.59 6.54
N TYR A 325 -16.15 -9.42 5.50
CA TYR A 325 -16.12 -10.88 5.60
C TYR A 325 -14.79 -11.43 5.11
N ILE A 326 -14.31 -12.47 5.78
CA ILE A 326 -13.04 -13.13 5.51
C ILE A 326 -13.29 -14.64 5.44
N ALA A 327 -12.75 -15.27 4.38
CA ALA A 327 -12.81 -16.72 4.27
C ALA A 327 -11.94 -17.41 5.30
N LEU A 328 -12.44 -18.53 5.83
CA LEU A 328 -11.72 -19.34 6.78
C LEU A 328 -10.78 -20.31 6.08
N SER A 329 -9.58 -20.47 6.62
CA SER A 329 -8.77 -21.66 6.35
C SER A 329 -9.31 -22.87 7.10
N GLN A 330 -8.83 -24.06 6.71
CA GLN A 330 -9.17 -25.30 7.40
C GLN A 330 -8.71 -25.27 8.87
N ASP A 331 -7.47 -24.86 9.13
CA ASP A 331 -6.92 -24.80 10.50
C ASP A 331 -7.69 -23.81 11.39
N GLU A 332 -8.09 -22.66 10.83
CA GLU A 332 -8.91 -21.67 11.53
C GLU A 332 -10.27 -22.24 11.88
N PHE A 333 -10.91 -22.93 10.94
CA PHE A 333 -12.19 -23.58 11.16
C PHE A 333 -12.13 -24.68 12.22
N ILE A 334 -11.11 -25.55 12.17
CA ILE A 334 -10.90 -26.59 13.18
C ILE A 334 -10.66 -25.97 14.56
N THR A 335 -9.85 -24.91 14.62
CA THR A 335 -9.60 -24.17 15.86
C THR A 335 -10.90 -23.63 16.46
N LEU A 336 -11.81 -23.08 15.64
CA LEU A 336 -13.11 -22.59 16.09
C LEU A 336 -14.01 -23.71 16.64
N LEU A 337 -14.01 -24.89 16.00
CA LEU A 337 -14.79 -26.04 16.49
C LEU A 337 -14.23 -26.61 17.79
N GLY A 338 -12.91 -26.59 17.97
CA GLY A 338 -12.22 -27.13 19.14
C GLY A 338 -11.98 -26.14 20.29
N ASN A 339 -12.33 -24.86 20.13
CA ASN A 339 -12.03 -23.85 21.14
C ASN A 339 -12.87 -24.06 22.40
N THR A 340 -12.21 -24.50 23.48
CA THR A 340 -12.85 -24.74 24.78
C THR A 340 -12.99 -23.49 25.65
N GLN A 341 -12.30 -22.38 25.32
CA GLN A 341 -12.34 -21.14 26.12
C GLN A 341 -13.54 -20.26 25.77
N GLU A 342 -13.86 -20.13 24.48
CA GLU A 342 -15.16 -19.63 24.01
C GLU A 342 -15.77 -20.69 23.09
N PRO A 343 -16.46 -21.71 23.63
CA PRO A 343 -17.16 -22.68 22.82
C PRO A 343 -18.23 -21.96 21.99
N LEU A 344 -18.29 -22.29 20.70
CA LEU A 344 -19.37 -21.84 19.82
C LEU A 344 -20.70 -22.32 20.42
N SER A 345 -21.46 -21.42 21.04
CA SER A 345 -22.78 -21.71 21.60
C SER A 345 -23.77 -22.10 20.50
N ASP A 346 -23.55 -21.59 19.29
CA ASP A 346 -24.12 -22.07 18.05
C ASP A 346 -23.18 -21.77 16.86
N PHE A 347 -23.59 -22.21 15.66
CA PHE A 347 -22.86 -22.01 14.42
C PHE A 347 -23.31 -20.75 13.64
N SER A 348 -23.99 -19.80 14.30
CA SER A 348 -24.56 -18.60 13.64
C SER A 348 -23.50 -17.63 13.11
N HIS A 349 -22.25 -17.79 13.53
CA HIS A 349 -21.13 -16.96 13.11
C HIS A 349 -20.56 -17.35 11.74
N PHE A 350 -20.90 -18.53 11.21
CA PHE A 350 -20.50 -18.97 9.88
C PHE A 350 -21.49 -18.47 8.82
N TYR A 351 -20.95 -17.84 7.79
CA TYR A 351 -21.70 -17.36 6.64
C TYR A 351 -21.18 -18.02 5.37
N PHE A 352 -22.02 -17.99 4.35
CA PHE A 352 -21.75 -18.60 3.06
C PHE A 352 -21.85 -17.52 2.00
N VAL A 353 -20.82 -17.36 1.19
CA VAL A 353 -20.80 -16.33 0.15
C VAL A 353 -20.51 -16.92 -1.21
N ILE A 354 -21.20 -16.40 -2.22
CA ILE A 354 -20.96 -16.69 -3.63
C ILE A 354 -20.65 -15.41 -4.40
N PRO A 355 -19.89 -15.49 -5.50
CA PRO A 355 -19.87 -14.42 -6.47
C PRO A 355 -21.24 -14.24 -7.13
N GLU A 356 -21.56 -13.00 -7.44
CA GLU A 356 -22.62 -12.66 -8.39
C GLU A 356 -22.02 -11.68 -9.40
N VAL A 357 -22.06 -12.04 -10.69
CA VAL A 357 -21.63 -11.15 -11.77
C VAL A 357 -22.79 -10.21 -12.08
N LYS A 358 -22.55 -8.90 -11.95
CA LYS A 358 -23.50 -7.84 -12.26
C LYS A 358 -22.94 -6.93 -13.34
N ARG A 359 -23.84 -6.34 -14.12
CA ARG A 359 -23.48 -5.28 -15.06
C ARG A 359 -23.73 -3.93 -14.39
N LEU A 360 -22.67 -3.15 -14.19
CA LEU A 360 -22.74 -1.80 -13.65
C LEU A 360 -22.06 -0.84 -14.62
N ARG A 361 -22.81 0.15 -15.13
CA ARG A 361 -22.30 1.20 -16.03
C ARG A 361 -21.57 0.64 -17.28
N GLY A 362 -22.04 -0.48 -17.82
CA GLY A 362 -21.43 -1.14 -18.98
C GLY A 362 -20.28 -2.09 -18.65
N TYR A 363 -19.81 -2.16 -17.40
CA TYR A 363 -18.78 -3.07 -16.94
C TYR A 363 -19.38 -4.28 -16.23
N TYR A 364 -18.76 -5.45 -16.39
CA TYR A 364 -19.04 -6.60 -15.55
C TYR A 364 -18.23 -6.47 -14.25
N ILE A 365 -18.93 -6.50 -13.13
CA ILE A 365 -18.35 -6.49 -11.80
C ILE A 365 -18.77 -7.78 -11.07
N THR A 366 -17.89 -8.30 -10.23
CA THR A 366 -18.26 -9.37 -9.29
C THR A 366 -18.51 -8.76 -7.93
N GLU A 367 -19.72 -8.97 -7.41
CA GLU A 367 -20.10 -8.66 -6.03
C GLU A 367 -20.20 -9.95 -5.23
N MET A 368 -19.89 -9.89 -3.94
CA MET A 368 -20.12 -11.03 -3.05
C MET A 368 -21.53 -10.93 -2.49
N LYS A 369 -22.25 -12.05 -2.49
CA LYS A 369 -23.60 -12.15 -1.95
C LYS A 369 -23.65 -13.23 -0.89
N LEU A 370 -24.32 -12.93 0.21
CA LEU A 370 -24.64 -13.92 1.22
C LEU A 370 -25.65 -14.93 0.65
N MET A 371 -25.30 -16.20 0.76
CA MET A 371 -26.18 -17.32 0.43
C MET A 371 -26.83 -17.81 1.71
N ASN A 372 -28.16 -17.76 1.75
CA ASN A 372 -28.92 -18.33 2.86
C ASN A 372 -29.08 -19.85 2.64
N LEU A 373 -28.38 -20.64 3.45
CA LEU A 373 -28.45 -22.11 3.48
C LEU A 373 -29.27 -22.64 4.66
N GLY A 374 -29.89 -21.76 5.46
CA GLY A 374 -30.58 -22.13 6.69
C GLY A 374 -29.64 -22.23 7.90
N LYS A 375 -30.20 -22.61 9.06
CA LYS A 375 -29.41 -22.77 10.29
C LYS A 375 -28.58 -24.05 10.22
N ILE A 376 -27.29 -23.96 10.54
CA ILE A 376 -26.43 -25.13 10.70
C ILE A 376 -26.89 -25.89 11.95
N LYS A 377 -27.24 -27.18 11.78
CA LYS A 377 -27.67 -28.07 12.86
C LYS A 377 -26.49 -28.74 13.55
N ALA A 378 -25.58 -29.30 12.76
CA ALA A 378 -24.40 -30.00 13.26
C ALA A 378 -23.29 -29.97 12.23
N ILE A 379 -22.05 -29.99 12.73
CA ILE A 379 -20.83 -30.16 11.96
C ILE A 379 -20.14 -31.41 12.50
N SER A 380 -19.88 -32.39 11.65
CA SER A 380 -19.23 -33.64 12.04
C SER A 380 -18.05 -33.94 11.12
N LYS A 381 -16.99 -34.52 11.67
CA LYS A 381 -15.90 -35.06 10.85
C LYS A 381 -16.43 -36.24 10.05
N ARG A 382 -16.03 -36.38 8.77
CA ARG A 382 -16.36 -37.58 7.99
C ARG A 382 -15.50 -38.73 8.52
N ASP A 383 -16.13 -39.84 8.88
CA ASP A 383 -15.43 -41.07 9.26
C ASP A 383 -14.76 -41.66 8.00
N ASP A 384 -13.43 -41.74 8.01
CA ASP A 384 -12.63 -42.32 6.92
C ASP A 384 -12.82 -43.85 6.90
N ASN A 385 -13.73 -44.33 6.07
CA ASN A 385 -13.74 -45.73 5.63
C ASN A 385 -12.68 -45.94 4.52
N GLY A 386 -11.40 -45.77 4.88
CA GLY A 386 -10.29 -46.53 4.27
C GLY A 386 -9.73 -46.15 2.89
N GLU A 387 -10.23 -45.14 2.16
CA GLU A 387 -9.72 -44.89 0.78
C GLU A 387 -8.86 -43.63 0.59
N ASN A 388 -8.72 -42.73 1.56
CA ASN A 388 -7.72 -41.64 1.50
C ASN A 388 -7.43 -41.04 2.88
N PRO A 389 -6.49 -41.61 3.65
CA PRO A 389 -6.13 -41.08 4.97
C PRO A 389 -5.28 -39.81 4.78
N GLY A 390 -5.92 -38.64 4.78
CA GLY A 390 -5.17 -37.38 4.65
C GLY A 390 -5.96 -36.09 4.49
N THR A 391 -7.28 -36.12 4.25
CA THR A 391 -8.09 -34.91 4.20
C THR A 391 -9.15 -34.95 5.29
N ASP A 392 -8.99 -34.15 6.35
CA ASP A 392 -10.00 -33.93 7.38
C ASP A 392 -11.24 -33.24 6.77
N ASP A 393 -12.06 -34.02 6.06
CA ASP A 393 -13.33 -33.56 5.49
C ASP A 393 -14.36 -33.40 6.62
N TYR A 394 -15.09 -32.28 6.60
CA TYR A 394 -16.20 -32.03 7.51
C TYR A 394 -17.53 -32.08 6.77
N LEU A 395 -18.56 -32.60 7.41
CA LEU A 395 -19.94 -32.59 6.93
C LEU A 395 -20.70 -31.51 7.68
N ILE A 396 -21.39 -30.63 6.94
CA ILE A 396 -22.30 -29.64 7.52
C ILE A 396 -23.73 -30.05 7.22
N SER A 397 -24.53 -30.19 8.28
CA SER A 397 -25.98 -30.42 8.19
C SER A 397 -26.74 -29.11 8.43
N PHE A 398 -27.77 -28.88 7.61
CA PHE A 398 -28.63 -27.70 7.68
C PHE A 398 -30.04 -28.09 8.10
N ASP A 399 -30.83 -27.11 8.53
CA ASP A 399 -32.24 -27.31 8.86
C ASP A 399 -33.14 -27.50 7.64
N SER A 400 -32.80 -26.84 6.54
CA SER A 400 -33.64 -26.64 5.36
C SER A 400 -32.96 -27.05 4.06
N ARG A 401 -31.74 -27.62 4.14
CA ARG A 401 -30.94 -28.07 2.98
C ARG A 401 -30.30 -29.43 3.22
N PRO A 402 -29.97 -30.18 2.15
CA PRO A 402 -29.17 -31.40 2.26
C PRO A 402 -27.80 -31.14 2.90
N THR A 403 -27.25 -32.17 3.54
CA THR A 403 -25.88 -32.15 4.07
C THR A 403 -24.87 -31.91 2.94
N ALA A 404 -23.90 -31.03 3.18
CA ALA A 404 -22.81 -30.72 2.27
C ALA A 404 -21.46 -31.10 2.87
N THR A 405 -20.46 -31.34 2.02
CA THR A 405 -19.09 -31.60 2.46
C THR A 405 -18.26 -30.32 2.37
N LEU A 406 -17.47 -30.03 3.39
CA LEU A 406 -16.48 -28.98 3.36
C LEU A 406 -15.20 -29.48 2.71
N LYS A 407 -14.69 -28.68 1.79
CA LYS A 407 -13.45 -28.91 1.08
C LYS A 407 -12.58 -27.67 1.10
N THR A 408 -11.28 -27.86 0.91
CA THR A 408 -10.30 -26.78 0.89
C THR A 408 -9.82 -26.54 -0.53
N THR A 409 -9.68 -25.28 -0.92
CA THR A 409 -9.05 -24.91 -2.19
C THR A 409 -8.03 -23.81 -1.98
N ALA A 410 -6.83 -24.01 -2.51
CA ALA A 410 -5.80 -22.97 -2.65
C ALA A 410 -5.82 -22.34 -4.05
N HIS A 411 -6.71 -22.78 -4.94
CA HIS A 411 -6.83 -22.21 -6.27
C HIS A 411 -7.26 -20.75 -6.15
N PHE A 412 -6.51 -19.86 -6.78
CA PHE A 412 -6.83 -18.44 -6.76
C PHE A 412 -8.22 -18.22 -7.35
N ILE A 413 -9.13 -17.74 -6.53
CA ILE A 413 -10.48 -17.44 -6.99
C ILE A 413 -10.43 -16.12 -7.76
N ARG A 414 -10.20 -16.25 -9.07
CA ARG A 414 -10.20 -15.15 -10.03
C ARG A 414 -11.65 -14.75 -10.27
N TRP A 415 -12.01 -13.53 -9.87
CA TRP A 415 -13.34 -13.01 -10.12
C TRP A 415 -13.39 -12.36 -11.51
N LEU A 416 -14.32 -12.81 -12.36
CA LEU A 416 -14.57 -12.27 -13.70
C LEU A 416 -14.65 -10.73 -13.67
N GLY A 417 -13.86 -10.09 -14.55
CA GLY A 417 -13.72 -8.63 -14.63
C GLY A 417 -12.32 -8.09 -14.27
N LEU A 418 -11.40 -8.96 -13.81
CA LEU A 418 -9.96 -8.68 -13.64
C LEU A 418 -9.13 -9.09 -14.86
#